data_AF-A0A368WQP9-F1
#
_entry.id   AF-A0A368WQP9-F1
#
_cell.length_a   1.000
_cell.length_b   1.000
_cell.length_c   1.000
_cell.angle_alpha   90.00
_cell.angle_beta   90.00
_cell.angle_gamma   90.00
#
_symmetry.space_group_name_H-M   'P 1'
#
loop_
_entity.id
_entity.type
_entity.pdbx_description
1 polymer ?
#
loop_
_entity_poly.entity_id
_entity_poly.type
_entity_poly.pdbx_seq_one_letter_code
_entity_poly.pdbx_strand_id
1 'polypeptide(L)'
;MKREELVELFEKKVRTERQIPTARDIDKDPRFPSYRKFKKSFGSKRIRQAEELKKIVDQYKIKFKIDELFCKDCNFNKLECGRKLEECKEQGELYIKILKGELQNH
;
A
#
# COMPACT_ATOMS: atom_id res chain seq x y z
N MET A 1 -3.92 -12.07 20.50
CA MET A 1 -4.19 -11.26 19.30
C MET A 1 -5.10 -12.06 18.39
N LYS A 2 -6.24 -11.48 18.03
CA LYS A 2 -7.23 -12.10 17.14
C LYS A 2 -6.78 -12.01 15.69
N ARG A 3 -7.47 -12.72 14.80
CA ARG A 3 -7.14 -12.75 13.37
C ARG A 3 -7.37 -11.40 12.71
N GLU A 4 -8.44 -10.69 13.06
CA GLU A 4 -8.75 -9.37 12.52
C GLU A 4 -7.67 -8.35 12.87
N GLU A 5 -7.23 -8.32 14.14
CA GLU A 5 -6.15 -7.45 14.63
C GLU A 5 -4.84 -7.68 13.85
N LEU A 6 -4.53 -8.93 13.49
CA LEU A 6 -3.36 -9.26 12.68
C LEU A 6 -3.47 -8.77 11.24
N VAL A 7 -4.68 -8.75 10.67
CA VAL A 7 -4.94 -8.22 9.33
C VAL A 7 -4.78 -6.70 9.33
N GLU A 8 -5.36 -6.00 10.31
CA GLU A 8 -5.22 -4.56 10.47
C GLU A 8 -3.77 -4.14 10.71
N LEU A 9 -3.06 -4.87 11.57
CA LEU A 9 -1.65 -4.61 11.85
C LEU A 9 -0.80 -4.82 10.59
N PHE A 10 -1.09 -5.88 9.81
CA PHE A 10 -0.43 -6.14 8.53
C PHE A 10 -0.66 -5.01 7.54
N GLU A 11 -1.91 -4.57 7.35
CA GLU A 11 -2.22 -3.47 6.45
C GLU A 11 -1.54 -2.16 6.89
N LYS A 12 -1.58 -1.84 8.19
CA LYS A 12 -0.92 -0.65 8.73
C LYS A 12 0.58 -0.64 8.43
N LYS A 13 1.26 -1.79 8.57
CA LYS A 13 2.68 -1.92 8.21
C LYS A 13 2.90 -1.69 6.72
N VAL A 14 2.11 -2.34 5.86
CA VAL A 14 2.18 -2.16 4.40
C VAL A 14 2.05 -0.69 4.01
N ARG A 15 1.05 0.01 4.57
CA ARG A 15 0.78 1.40 4.27
C ARG A 15 1.90 2.34 4.72
N THR A 16 2.41 2.13 5.94
CA THR A 16 3.41 3.03 6.54
C THR A 16 4.80 2.85 5.95
N GLU A 17 5.21 1.61 5.69
CA GLU A 17 6.53 1.30 5.12
C GLU A 17 6.55 1.31 3.59
N ARG A 18 5.36 1.45 2.97
CA ARG A 18 5.16 1.37 1.52
C ARG A 18 5.80 0.12 0.90
N GLN A 19 5.76 -1.00 1.61
CA GLN A 19 6.34 -2.27 1.21
C GLN A 19 5.45 -3.42 1.66
N ILE A 20 5.43 -4.52 0.89
CA ILE A 20 4.77 -5.75 1.33
C ILE A 20 5.70 -6.49 2.31
N PRO A 21 5.31 -6.70 3.59
CA PRO A 21 6.16 -7.35 4.58
C PRO A 21 6.51 -8.78 4.16
N THR A 22 7.78 -9.11 4.31
CA THR A 22 8.29 -10.47 4.23
C THR A 22 8.14 -11.20 5.57
N ALA A 23 8.43 -12.50 5.59
CA ALA A 23 8.51 -13.25 6.84
C ALA A 23 9.52 -12.65 7.83
N ARG A 24 10.66 -12.15 7.32
CA ARG A 24 11.70 -11.50 8.15
C ARG A 24 11.21 -10.18 8.73
N ASP A 25 10.45 -9.40 7.96
CA ASP A 25 9.93 -8.12 8.42
C ASP A 25 8.88 -8.29 9.51
N ILE A 26 8.09 -9.38 9.43
CA ILE A 26 7.16 -9.78 10.49
C ILE A 26 7.93 -10.23 11.74
N ASP A 27 8.95 -11.08 11.61
CA ASP A 27 9.73 -11.57 12.75
C ASP A 27 10.52 -10.46 13.47
N LYS A 28 10.96 -9.42 12.74
CA LYS A 28 11.70 -8.28 13.31
C LYS A 28 10.81 -7.23 13.96
N ASP A 29 9.52 -7.21 13.65
CA ASP A 29 8.61 -6.19 14.15
C ASP A 29 8.02 -6.61 15.52
N PRO A 30 8.34 -5.89 16.62
CA PRO A 30 7.92 -6.29 17.96
C PRO A 30 6.40 -6.23 18.16
N ARG A 31 5.66 -5.58 17.25
CA ARG A 31 4.18 -5.53 17.30
C ARG A 31 3.56 -6.82 16.79
N PHE A 32 4.27 -7.59 15.96
CA PHE A 32 3.80 -8.85 15.44
C PHE A 32 4.16 -10.00 16.38
N PRO A 33 3.36 -11.08 16.41
CA PRO A 33 3.86 -12.33 16.94
C PRO A 33 4.89 -12.89 15.95
N SER A 34 5.72 -13.83 16.40
CA SER A 34 6.64 -14.51 15.47
C SER A 34 5.93 -15.00 14.22
N TYR A 35 6.60 -14.97 13.07
CA TYR A 35 6.04 -15.35 11.79
C TYR A 35 5.40 -16.73 11.82
N ARG A 36 5.97 -17.67 12.59
CA ARG A 36 5.37 -18.99 12.82
C ARG A 36 3.99 -18.90 13.49
N LYS A 37 3.85 -18.09 14.55
CA LYS A 37 2.57 -17.85 15.23
C LYS A 37 1.60 -17.09 14.33
N PHE A 38 2.07 -16.04 13.66
CA PHE A 38 1.30 -15.28 12.67
C PHE A 38 0.69 -16.21 11.61
N LYS A 39 1.53 -17.02 10.97
CA LYS A 39 1.12 -17.99 9.93
C LYS A 39 0.11 -19.01 10.46
N LYS A 40 0.25 -19.46 11.71
CA LYS A 40 -0.69 -20.39 12.36
C LYS A 40 -2.09 -19.78 12.49
N SER A 41 -2.21 -18.47 12.75
CA SER A 41 -3.50 -17.76 12.82
C SER A 41 -4.27 -17.76 11.49
N PHE A 42 -3.58 -17.98 10.36
CA PHE A 42 -4.15 -18.08 9.02
C PHE A 42 -4.17 -19.52 8.48
N GLY A 43 -4.20 -20.53 9.35
CA GLY A 43 -4.28 -21.93 8.94
C GLY A 43 -3.00 -22.44 8.25
N SER A 44 -1.84 -21.93 8.65
CA SER A 44 -0.54 -22.29 8.05
C SER A 44 -0.40 -21.95 6.57
N LYS A 45 -1.25 -21.06 6.04
CA LYS A 45 -1.11 -20.49 4.71
C LYS A 45 0.02 -19.46 4.69
N ARG A 46 0.74 -19.34 3.58
CA ARG A 46 1.65 -18.19 3.38
C ARG A 46 0.84 -16.90 3.34
N ILE A 47 1.47 -15.75 3.61
CA ILE A 47 0.82 -14.42 3.55
C ILE A 47 -0.03 -14.25 2.29
N ARG A 48 0.54 -14.58 1.12
CA ARG A 48 -0.14 -14.43 -0.19
C ARG A 48 -1.25 -15.46 -0.47
N GLN A 49 -1.44 -16.43 0.42
CA GLN A 49 -2.42 -17.51 0.28
C GLN A 49 -3.61 -17.36 1.24
N ALA A 50 -3.44 -16.58 2.32
CA ALA A 50 -4.55 -16.16 3.16
C ALA A 50 -5.36 -15.10 2.40
N GLU A 51 -6.69 -15.27 2.32
CA GLU A 51 -7.52 -14.47 1.42
C GLU A 51 -7.50 -12.98 1.80
N GLU A 52 -7.62 -12.69 3.09
CA GLU A 52 -7.66 -11.32 3.61
C GLU A 52 -6.33 -10.60 3.39
N LEU A 53 -5.22 -11.31 3.65
CA LEU A 53 -3.88 -10.78 3.42
C LEU A 53 -3.57 -10.64 1.93
N LYS A 54 -4.07 -11.57 1.09
CA LYS A 54 -3.90 -11.51 -0.36
C LYS A 54 -4.59 -10.27 -0.94
N LYS A 55 -5.83 -9.97 -0.51
CA LYS A 55 -6.55 -8.76 -0.93
C LYS A 55 -5.73 -7.50 -0.66
N ILE A 56 -5.15 -7.38 0.54
CA ILE A 56 -4.25 -6.28 0.90
C ILE A 56 -3.01 -6.27 -0.01
N VAL A 57 -2.34 -7.41 -0.17
CA VAL A 57 -1.13 -7.49 -1.01
C VAL A 57 -1.42 -7.05 -2.46
N ASP A 58 -2.50 -7.52 -3.04
CA ASP A 58 -2.86 -7.24 -4.43
C ASP A 58 -3.23 -5.76 -4.60
N GLN A 59 -4.04 -5.20 -3.69
CA GLN A 59 -4.40 -3.78 -3.66
C GLN A 59 -3.16 -2.89 -3.58
N TYR A 60 -2.28 -3.12 -2.60
CA TYR A 60 -1.13 -2.24 -2.38
C TYR A 60 -0.02 -2.43 -3.41
N LYS A 61 0.14 -3.63 -4.00
CA LYS A 61 1.05 -3.81 -5.14
C LYS A 61 0.67 -2.94 -6.33
N ILE A 62 -0.61 -2.95 -6.69
CA ILE A 62 -1.11 -2.13 -7.81
C ILE A 62 -0.95 -0.66 -7.45
N LYS A 63 -1.34 -0.26 -6.23
CA LYS A 63 -1.16 1.11 -5.74
C LYS A 63 0.28 1.57 -5.83
N PHE A 64 1.24 0.82 -5.26
CA PHE A 64 2.65 1.21 -5.28
C PHE A 64 3.23 1.29 -6.69
N LYS A 65 2.79 0.41 -7.61
CA LYS A 65 3.19 0.49 -9.01
C LYS A 65 2.65 1.75 -9.69
N ILE A 66 1.37 2.08 -9.48
CA ILE A 66 0.77 3.31 -10.01
C ILE A 66 1.50 4.53 -9.47
N ASP A 67 1.79 4.55 -8.18
CA ASP A 67 2.52 5.61 -7.49
C ASP A 67 3.90 5.85 -8.10
N GLU A 68 4.63 4.77 -8.39
CA GLU A 68 5.94 4.84 -9.03
C GLU A 68 5.84 5.38 -10.46
N LEU A 69 4.87 4.91 -11.25
CA LEU A 69 4.64 5.38 -12.61
C LEU A 69 4.23 6.85 -12.62
N PHE A 70 3.34 7.25 -11.72
CA PHE A 70 2.89 8.63 -11.57
C PHE A 70 4.05 9.58 -11.30
N CYS A 71 4.96 9.21 -10.39
CA CYS A 71 6.18 9.98 -10.15
C CYS A 71 7.15 9.96 -11.32
N LYS A 72 7.17 8.90 -12.13
CA LYS A 72 8.04 8.78 -13.31
C LYS A 72 7.60 9.69 -14.45
N ASP A 73 6.29 9.89 -14.59
CA ASP A 73 5.69 10.80 -15.58
C ASP A 73 5.78 12.27 -15.12
N CYS A 74 6.19 12.52 -13.87
CA CYS A 74 6.34 13.85 -13.33
C CYS A 74 7.60 14.54 -13.89
N ASN A 75 7.45 15.79 -14.36
CA ASN A 75 8.57 16.58 -14.88
C ASN A 75 9.55 17.08 -13.80
N PHE A 76 9.24 16.87 -12.52
CA PHE A 76 10.14 17.23 -11.41
C PHE A 76 11.17 16.14 -11.15
N ASN A 77 12.39 16.53 -10.77
CA ASN A 77 13.43 15.59 -10.37
C ASN A 77 12.98 14.76 -9.15
N LYS A 78 12.87 13.44 -9.31
CA LYS A 78 12.41 12.53 -8.25
C LYS A 78 13.26 12.59 -6.97
N LEU A 79 14.54 12.92 -7.07
CA LEU A 79 15.45 13.01 -5.92
C LEU A 79 15.26 14.32 -5.11
N GLU A 80 14.66 15.34 -5.71
CA GLU A 80 14.54 16.69 -5.15
C GLU A 80 13.07 17.12 -4.96
N CYS A 81 12.12 16.34 -5.48
CA CYS A 81 10.72 16.74 -5.62
C CYS A 81 10.07 17.16 -4.30
N GLY A 82 10.38 16.51 -3.16
CA GLY A 82 9.95 16.90 -1.81
C GLY A 82 8.42 16.95 -1.55
N ARG A 83 7.61 16.88 -2.60
CA ARG A 83 6.15 16.96 -2.57
C ARG A 83 5.55 15.67 -2.05
N LYS A 84 4.38 15.80 -1.44
CA LYS A 84 3.58 14.65 -1.04
C LYS A 84 2.88 14.07 -2.26
N LEU A 85 3.03 12.75 -2.44
CA LEU A 85 2.47 12.05 -3.59
C LEU A 85 0.94 12.17 -3.66
N GLU A 86 0.28 12.18 -2.51
CA GLU A 86 -1.17 12.33 -2.39
C GLU A 86 -1.64 13.65 -3.01
N GLU A 87 -0.98 14.76 -2.67
CA GLU A 87 -1.29 16.09 -3.24
C GLU A 87 -1.06 16.12 -4.76
N CYS A 88 0.00 15.46 -5.25
CA CYS A 88 0.25 15.37 -6.69
C CYS A 88 -0.82 14.57 -7.43
N LYS A 89 -1.36 13.50 -6.83
CA LYS A 89 -2.44 12.72 -7.43
C LYS A 89 -3.77 13.46 -7.44
N GLU A 90 -4.08 14.25 -6.42
CA GLU A 90 -5.27 15.11 -6.42
C GLU A 90 -5.25 16.08 -7.62
N GLN A 91 -4.08 16.64 -7.94
CA GLN A 91 -3.90 17.46 -9.15
C GLN A 91 -4.09 16.64 -10.44
N GLY A 92 -3.57 15.41 -10.48
CA GLY A 92 -3.77 14.51 -11.61
C GLY A 92 -5.24 14.12 -11.81
N GLU A 93 -5.97 13.85 -10.73
CA GLU A 93 -7.41 13.58 -10.77
C GLU A 93 -8.19 14.80 -11.25
N LEU A 94 -7.82 16.00 -10.79
CA LEU A 94 -8.41 17.25 -11.26
C LEU A 94 -8.22 17.44 -12.77
N TYR A 95 -7.01 17.18 -13.28
CA TYR A 95 -6.72 17.21 -14.71
C TYR A 95 -7.60 16.23 -15.51
N ILE A 96 -7.75 14.99 -15.03
CA ILE A 96 -8.61 13.98 -15.68
C ILE A 96 -10.08 14.42 -15.68
N LYS A 97 -10.59 14.97 -14.57
CA LYS A 97 -11.98 15.48 -14.48
C LYS A 97 -12.22 16.61 -15.47
N ILE A 98 -11.26 17.54 -15.62
CA ILE A 98 -11.33 18.61 -16.61
C ILE A 98 -11.39 18.03 -18.03
N LEU A 99 -10.52 17.07 -18.37
CA LEU A 99 -10.52 16.43 -19.70
C LEU A 99 -11.83 15.71 -20.02
N LYS A 100 -12.49 15.13 -19.01
CA LYS A 100 -13.78 14.46 -19.17
C LYS A 100 -14.98 15.42 -19.17
N GLY A 101 -14.77 16.72 -18.96
CA GLY A 101 -15.84 17.70 -18.83
C GLY A 101 -16.68 17.54 -17.55
N GLU A 102 -16.15 16.85 -16.54
CA GLU A 102 -16.81 16.61 -15.25
C GLU A 102 -16.72 17.82 -14.30
N LEU A 103 -15.94 18.84 -14.67
CA LEU A 103 -15.87 20.14 -14.01
C LEU A 103 -16.28 21.22 -15.01
N GLN A 104 -17.47 21.79 -14.82
CA GLN A 104 -17.88 22.99 -15.54
C GLN A 104 -17.15 24.18 -14.91
N ASN A 105 -16.33 24.88 -15.70
CA ASN A 105 -15.89 26.21 -15.32
C ASN A 105 -17.14 27.08 -15.22
N HIS A 106 -17.47 27.54 -14.01
CA HIS A 106 -18.45 28.62 -13.83
C HIS A 106 -17.90 29.93 -14.40
#